data_AF-A0A1F3VMR8-F1
#
_entry.id   AF-A0A1F3VMR8-F1
#
_cell.length_a   1.000
_cell.length_b   1.000
_cell.length_c   1.000
_cell.angle_alpha   90.00
_cell.angle_beta   90.00
_cell.angle_gamma   90.00
#
_symmetry.space_group_name_H-M   'P 1'
#
loop_
_entity.id
_entity.type
_entity.pdbx_description
1 polymer ?
#
loop_
_entity_poly.entity_id
_entity_poly.type
_entity_poly.pdbx_seq_one_letter_code
_entity_poly.pdbx_strand_id
1 'polypeptide(L)'
;MLFEILNKHYQYHFSGAVNIIQLNGQNIGTIFLKNGRIIHSKTNNYANEQALIYLIYLVFHEPKNYKIMSEAGDHFFLATETIGDLKSILKKFKKFHDEILQIKKLGYNFFSNYQLSPDQTTSRNTLSTIDFQVLSEIIERKNVSRLLYENQLAETDLFFSIQNLMDKGIIKQQEEA
;
A
#
# COMPACT_ATOMS: atom_id res chain seq x y z
N MET A 1 14.96 -11.30 -2.74
CA MET A 1 15.05 -10.44 -3.94
C MET A 1 14.96 -8.93 -3.65
N LEU A 2 13.79 -8.30 -3.43
CA LEU A 2 13.74 -6.83 -3.17
C LEU A 2 14.45 -6.43 -1.87
N PHE A 3 14.20 -7.14 -0.77
CA PHE A 3 14.87 -6.86 0.50
C PHE A 3 16.39 -7.01 0.43
N GLU A 4 16.89 -7.99 -0.32
CA GLU A 4 18.33 -8.17 -0.54
C GLU A 4 18.93 -6.98 -1.29
N ILE A 5 18.23 -6.48 -2.32
CA ILE A 5 18.64 -5.30 -3.07
C ILE A 5 18.66 -4.06 -2.17
N LEU A 6 17.59 -3.82 -1.41
CA LEU A 6 17.52 -2.70 -0.48
C LEU A 6 18.59 -2.78 0.62
N ASN A 7 18.84 -3.97 1.17
CA ASN A 7 19.87 -4.18 2.18
C ASN A 7 21.27 -3.97 1.59
N LYS A 8 21.53 -4.43 0.36
CA LYS A 8 22.78 -4.16 -0.35
C LYS A 8 22.97 -2.65 -0.54
N HIS A 9 21.95 -1.95 -1.02
CA HIS A 9 21.99 -0.50 -1.20
C HIS A 9 22.22 0.26 0.11
N TYR A 10 21.65 -0.22 1.22
CA TYR A 10 21.93 0.29 2.56
C TYR A 10 23.42 0.15 2.93
N GLN A 11 24.01 -1.03 2.70
CA GLN A 11 25.42 -1.30 3.01
C GLN A 11 26.40 -0.47 2.16
N TYR A 12 26.08 -0.24 0.89
CA TYR A 12 26.93 0.51 -0.04
C TYR A 12 26.57 2.01 -0.14
N HIS A 13 25.71 2.51 0.75
CA HIS A 13 25.27 3.90 0.78
C HIS A 13 24.75 4.44 -0.56
N PHE A 14 24.04 3.60 -1.32
CA PHE A 14 23.55 3.94 -2.65
C PHE A 14 22.55 5.11 -2.62
N SER A 15 22.65 6.01 -3.60
CA SER A 15 21.70 7.10 -3.83
C SER A 15 21.12 7.00 -5.25
N GLY A 16 19.80 7.03 -5.36
CA GLY A 16 19.11 6.84 -6.64
C GLY A 16 17.71 6.29 -6.50
N ALA A 17 17.20 5.70 -7.57
CA ALA A 17 15.88 5.10 -7.66
C ALA A 17 15.99 3.58 -7.84
N VAL A 18 15.10 2.84 -7.19
CA VAL A 18 14.85 1.42 -7.41
C VAL A 18 13.46 1.28 -8.01
N ASN A 19 13.41 0.97 -9.30
CA ASN A 19 12.20 0.79 -10.08
C ASN A 19 11.74 -0.67 -10.04
N ILE A 20 10.45 -0.88 -9.77
CA ILE A 20 9.78 -2.19 -9.80
C ILE A 20 8.98 -2.28 -11.10
N ILE A 21 9.45 -3.15 -11.99
CA ILE A 21 8.94 -3.25 -13.36
C ILE A 21 8.25 -4.59 -13.54
N GLN A 22 7.01 -4.61 -14.01
CA GLN A 22 6.28 -5.84 -14.30
C GLN A 22 6.86 -6.56 -15.53
N LEU A 23 6.68 -7.89 -15.62
CA LEU A 23 6.75 -8.60 -16.90
C LEU A 23 5.84 -7.86 -17.91
N ASN A 24 6.37 -7.50 -19.07
CA ASN A 24 5.83 -6.54 -20.06
C ASN A 24 6.34 -5.09 -19.97
N GLY A 25 7.27 -4.80 -19.05
CA GLY A 25 8.07 -3.56 -19.07
C GLY A 25 7.40 -2.32 -18.46
N GLN A 26 6.23 -2.48 -17.83
CA GLN A 26 5.55 -1.37 -17.15
C GLN A 26 6.15 -1.12 -15.76
N ASN A 27 6.51 0.13 -15.45
CA ASN A 27 6.90 0.51 -14.09
C ASN A 27 5.65 0.65 -13.22
N ILE A 28 5.58 -0.15 -12.15
CA ILE A 28 4.45 -0.14 -11.21
C ILE A 28 4.77 0.64 -9.92
N GLY A 29 6.03 0.98 -9.70
CA GLY A 29 6.43 1.85 -8.61
C GLY A 29 7.94 2.01 -8.44
N THR A 30 8.30 3.08 -7.74
CA THR A 30 9.68 3.48 -7.53
C THR A 30 9.95 3.71 -6.05
N ILE A 31 11.11 3.24 -5.57
CA ILE A 31 11.63 3.51 -4.23
C ILE A 31 12.87 4.40 -4.38
N PHE A 32 12.87 5.55 -3.73
CA PHE A 32 13.97 6.51 -3.76
C PHE A 32 14.86 6.34 -2.53
N LEU A 33 16.16 6.27 -2.79
CA LEU A 33 17.20 6.05 -1.81
C LEU A 33 18.16 7.23 -1.75
N LYS A 34 18.59 7.59 -0.54
CA LYS A 34 19.69 8.53 -0.30
C LYS A 34 20.61 7.98 0.78
N ASN A 35 21.89 7.82 0.45
CA ASN A 35 22.90 7.21 1.31
C ASN A 35 22.46 5.85 1.86
N GLY A 36 21.80 5.05 1.02
CA GLY A 36 21.27 3.73 1.34
C GLY A 36 19.96 3.73 2.14
N ARG A 37 19.43 4.89 2.51
CA ARG A 37 18.18 5.02 3.27
C ARG A 37 17.00 5.31 2.35
N ILE A 38 15.85 4.73 2.66
CA ILE A 38 14.60 4.95 1.92
C ILE A 38 14.03 6.31 2.32
N ILE A 39 13.98 7.23 1.36
CA ILE A 39 13.50 8.60 1.57
C ILE A 39 12.12 8.84 0.95
N HIS A 40 11.74 8.08 -0.07
CA HIS A 40 10.43 8.19 -0.69
C HIS A 40 10.08 6.89 -1.40
N SER A 41 8.79 6.67 -1.65
CA SER A 41 8.31 5.61 -2.52
C SER A 41 6.98 6.00 -3.11
N LYS A 42 6.69 5.52 -4.30
CA LYS A 42 5.47 5.86 -5.03
C LYS A 42 5.01 4.70 -5.91
N THR A 43 3.71 4.51 -5.98
CA THR A 43 3.01 3.75 -7.02
C THR A 43 1.99 4.65 -7.71
N ASN A 44 1.14 4.09 -8.57
CA ASN A 44 0.02 4.83 -9.16
C ASN A 44 -0.99 5.28 -8.09
N ASN A 45 -1.16 4.49 -7.02
CA ASN A 45 -2.24 4.67 -6.04
C ASN A 45 -1.74 5.12 -4.67
N TYR A 46 -0.47 4.85 -4.35
CA TYR A 46 0.08 5.08 -3.01
C TYR A 46 1.34 5.93 -3.07
N ALA A 47 1.62 6.60 -1.96
CA ALA A 47 2.88 7.30 -1.73
C ALA A 47 3.46 6.89 -0.37
N ASN A 48 4.76 7.18 -0.20
CA ASN A 48 5.51 6.95 1.01
C ASN A 48 5.36 5.52 1.54
N GLU A 49 5.16 5.36 2.84
CA GLU A 49 5.12 4.07 3.53
C GLU A 49 4.13 3.09 2.93
N GLN A 50 2.92 3.54 2.58
CA GLN A 50 1.91 2.68 1.96
C GLN A 50 2.41 2.12 0.62
N ALA A 51 3.01 2.97 -0.21
CA ALA A 51 3.62 2.53 -1.47
C ALA A 51 4.73 1.51 -1.24
N LEU A 52 5.55 1.71 -0.21
CA LEU A 52 6.64 0.79 0.10
C LEU A 52 6.13 -0.58 0.53
N ILE A 53 5.16 -0.61 1.44
CA ILE A 53 4.54 -1.86 1.92
C ILE A 53 3.88 -2.60 0.76
N TYR A 54 3.13 -1.88 -0.09
CA TYR A 54 2.48 -2.45 -1.27
C TYR A 54 3.50 -3.07 -2.24
N LEU A 55 4.58 -2.35 -2.59
CA LEU A 55 5.61 -2.86 -3.49
C LEU A 55 6.34 -4.09 -2.92
N ILE A 56 6.62 -4.07 -1.61
CA ILE A 56 7.20 -5.23 -0.91
C ILE A 56 6.26 -6.42 -1.01
N TYR A 57 4.97 -6.24 -0.74
CA TYR A 57 3.98 -7.31 -0.80
C TYR A 57 3.91 -7.94 -2.20
N LEU A 58 3.83 -7.13 -3.25
CA LEU A 58 3.76 -7.62 -4.63
C LEU A 58 4.97 -8.49 -4.98
N VAL A 59 6.18 -7.98 -4.73
CA VAL A 59 7.41 -8.71 -5.06
C VAL A 59 7.59 -9.94 -4.17
N PHE A 60 7.10 -9.92 -2.93
CA PHE A 60 7.19 -11.06 -2.03
C PHE A 60 6.32 -12.24 -2.50
N HIS A 61 5.08 -11.97 -2.95
CA HIS A 61 4.15 -13.01 -3.36
C HIS A 61 4.35 -13.49 -4.80
N GLU A 62 4.76 -12.63 -5.72
CA GLU A 62 4.94 -12.98 -7.12
C GLU A 62 6.31 -12.53 -7.66
N PRO A 63 7.44 -12.96 -7.06
CA PRO A 63 8.76 -12.45 -7.40
C PRO A 63 9.14 -12.63 -8.88
N LYS A 64 8.62 -13.67 -9.54
CA LYS A 64 8.88 -13.93 -10.96
C LYS A 64 8.20 -12.92 -11.89
N ASN A 65 7.15 -12.25 -11.42
CA ASN A 65 6.39 -11.27 -12.20
C ASN A 65 7.03 -9.89 -12.23
N TYR A 66 8.13 -9.69 -11.49
CA TYR A 66 8.75 -8.39 -11.34
C TYR A 66 10.26 -8.41 -11.60
N LYS A 67 10.71 -7.46 -12.41
CA LYS A 67 12.11 -7.08 -12.59
C LYS A 67 12.40 -5.85 -11.75
N ILE A 68 13.49 -5.88 -11.01
CA ILE A 68 13.94 -4.75 -10.19
C ILE A 68 15.15 -4.11 -10.86
N MET A 69 15.08 -2.82 -11.13
CA MET A 69 16.17 -2.04 -11.73
C MET A 69 16.59 -0.91 -10.79
N SER A 70 17.89 -0.67 -10.67
CA SER A 70 18.44 0.42 -9.86
C SER A 70 19.13 1.42 -10.76
N GLU A 71 18.77 2.68 -10.60
CA GLU A 71 19.27 3.81 -11.39
C GLU A 71 19.90 4.81 -10.43
N ALA A 72 21.20 5.03 -10.57
CA ALA A 72 21.90 6.03 -9.78
C ALA A 72 21.33 7.42 -10.10
N GLY A 73 21.21 8.27 -9.09
CA GLY A 73 20.83 9.65 -9.32
C GLY A 73 21.17 10.52 -8.13
N ASP A 74 22.06 11.47 -8.37
CA ASP A 74 22.52 12.44 -7.36
C ASP A 74 21.51 13.60 -7.18
N HIS A 75 20.42 13.62 -7.96
CA HIS A 75 19.50 14.75 -8.08
C HIS A 75 18.04 14.47 -7.67
N PHE A 76 17.73 13.35 -7.01
CA PHE A 76 16.39 13.14 -6.45
C PHE A 76 16.21 13.99 -5.17
N PHE A 77 16.10 15.31 -5.34
CA PHE A 77 15.77 16.27 -4.28
C PHE A 77 14.27 16.23 -3.99
N LEU A 78 13.86 15.25 -3.19
CA LEU A 78 12.55 15.28 -2.54
C LEU A 78 12.71 15.87 -1.13
N ALA A 79 11.76 16.72 -0.73
CA ALA A 79 11.73 17.28 0.62
C ALA A 79 11.74 16.16 1.65
N THR A 80 12.61 16.32 2.64
CA THR A 80 13.10 15.30 3.55
C THR A 80 12.05 14.83 4.55
N GLU A 81 11.34 13.75 4.23
CA GLU A 81 10.77 12.86 5.24
C GLU A 81 11.31 11.46 5.00
N THR A 82 12.16 10.98 5.91
CA THR A 82 12.60 9.58 5.84
C THR A 82 11.40 8.71 6.20
N ILE A 83 10.97 7.83 5.28
CA ILE A 83 9.86 6.90 5.52
C ILE A 83 10.11 6.02 6.77
N GLY A 84 11.38 5.73 7.06
CA GLY A 84 11.83 5.00 8.24
C GLY A 84 13.04 4.14 7.91
N ASP A 85 13.64 3.52 8.94
CA ASP A 85 14.66 2.50 8.71
C ASP A 85 14.04 1.18 8.20
N LEU A 86 14.85 0.36 7.54
CA LEU A 86 14.41 -0.90 6.93
C LEU A 86 13.79 -1.87 7.96
N LYS A 87 14.23 -1.83 9.22
CA LYS A 87 13.73 -2.70 10.29
C LYS A 87 12.32 -2.31 10.71
N SER A 88 12.04 -1.02 10.81
CA SER A 88 10.70 -0.47 11.07
C SER A 88 9.74 -0.87 9.95
N ILE A 89 10.17 -0.68 8.70
CA ILE A 89 9.39 -1.05 7.51
C ILE A 89 9.08 -2.56 7.51
N LEU A 90 10.05 -3.42 7.82
CA LEU A 90 9.85 -4.86 7.92
C LEU A 90 8.80 -5.23 8.98
N LYS A 91 8.82 -4.57 10.14
CA LYS A 91 7.83 -4.80 11.20
C LYS A 91 6.42 -4.44 10.73
N LYS A 92 6.28 -3.31 10.02
CA LYS A 92 4.99 -2.87 9.46
C LYS A 92 4.51 -3.78 8.33
N PHE A 93 5.41 -4.17 7.43
CA PHE A 93 5.11 -5.16 6.39
C PHE A 93 4.65 -6.48 6.99
N LYS A 94 5.31 -6.98 8.04
CA LYS A 94 4.88 -8.21 8.72
C LYS A 94 3.46 -8.08 9.28
N LYS A 95 3.18 -6.97 9.99
CA LYS A 95 1.82 -6.70 10.51
C LYS A 95 0.79 -6.70 9.37
N PHE A 96 1.06 -5.96 8.30
CA PHE A 96 0.21 -5.90 7.11
C PHE A 96 -0.02 -7.27 6.48
N HIS A 97 1.05 -8.04 6.28
CA HIS A 97 0.97 -9.39 5.70
C HIS A 97 0.14 -10.33 6.59
N ASP A 98 0.32 -10.27 7.91
CA ASP A 98 -0.45 -11.08 8.86
C ASP A 98 -1.94 -10.69 8.83
N GLU A 99 -2.27 -9.40 8.69
CA GLU A 99 -3.65 -8.89 8.53
C GLU A 99 -4.27 -9.39 7.21
N ILE A 100 -3.57 -9.30 6.09
CA ILE A 100 -4.03 -9.84 4.80
C ILE A 100 -4.24 -11.35 4.89
N LEU A 101 -3.35 -12.10 5.54
CA LEU A 101 -3.54 -13.54 5.76
C LEU A 101 -4.75 -13.84 6.64
N GLN A 102 -5.03 -13.02 7.66
CA GLN A 102 -6.24 -13.16 8.47
C GLN A 102 -7.48 -12.89 7.66
N ILE A 103 -7.48 -11.88 6.79
CA ILE A 103 -8.60 -11.60 5.87
C ILE A 103 -8.86 -12.79 4.95
N LYS A 104 -7.81 -13.38 4.36
CA LYS A 104 -7.94 -14.59 3.54
C LYS A 104 -8.54 -15.77 4.31
N LYS A 105 -8.30 -15.86 5.63
CA LYS A 105 -8.88 -16.89 6.49
C LYS A 105 -10.32 -16.58 6.90
N LEU A 106 -10.61 -15.33 7.22
CA LEU A 106 -11.94 -14.85 7.63
C LEU A 106 -12.92 -14.78 6.47
N GLY A 107 -12.41 -14.71 5.23
CA GLY A 107 -13.23 -14.57 4.04
C GLY A 107 -14.08 -13.31 4.08
N TYR A 108 -15.32 -13.41 3.59
CA TYR A 108 -16.22 -12.29 3.32
C TYR A 108 -16.65 -11.48 4.55
N ASN A 109 -16.46 -12.00 5.76
CA ASN A 109 -16.85 -11.32 6.99
C ASN A 109 -16.03 -10.04 7.25
N PHE A 110 -14.80 -9.97 6.74
CA PHE A 110 -14.02 -8.74 6.86
C PHE A 110 -14.56 -7.62 5.95
N PHE A 111 -15.17 -7.95 4.81
CA PHE A 111 -15.61 -6.99 3.82
C PHE A 111 -17.09 -6.60 3.94
N SER A 112 -17.71 -6.90 5.08
CA SER A 112 -19.13 -6.64 5.37
C SER A 112 -19.35 -5.71 6.57
N ASN A 113 -20.58 -5.22 6.68
CA ASN A 113 -21.12 -4.49 7.83
C ASN A 113 -20.44 -3.16 8.15
N TYR A 114 -20.03 -2.42 7.11
CA TYR A 114 -19.48 -1.07 7.28
C TYR A 114 -20.59 -0.02 7.39
N GLN A 115 -20.39 0.96 8.27
CA GLN A 115 -21.27 2.11 8.43
C GLN A 115 -20.49 3.41 8.34
N LEU A 116 -21.14 4.46 7.83
CA LEU A 116 -20.63 5.82 7.91
C LEU A 116 -20.61 6.30 9.36
N SER A 117 -19.54 7.00 9.72
CA SER A 117 -19.48 7.77 10.96
C SER A 117 -20.06 9.17 10.70
N PRO A 118 -21.22 9.52 11.26
CA PRO A 118 -21.91 10.77 10.96
C PRO A 118 -21.11 12.03 11.34
N ASP A 119 -20.23 11.92 12.34
CA ASP A 119 -19.58 13.08 12.97
C ASP A 119 -18.32 13.60 12.23
N GLN A 120 -17.86 12.94 11.16
CA GLN A 120 -16.65 13.32 10.43
C GLN A 120 -16.85 13.60 8.92
N THR A 121 -18.10 13.70 8.46
CA THR A 121 -18.40 14.10 7.07
C THR A 121 -18.05 15.57 6.77
N THR A 122 -17.65 16.33 7.78
CA THR A 122 -17.18 17.72 7.66
C THR A 122 -15.66 17.80 7.82
N SER A 123 -14.91 17.65 6.71
CA SER A 123 -13.80 18.54 6.31
C SER A 123 -12.83 17.87 5.33
N ARG A 124 -12.60 18.54 4.19
CA ARG A 124 -11.37 18.55 3.36
C ARG A 124 -10.56 17.25 3.12
N ASN A 125 -11.14 16.06 3.30
CA ASN A 125 -10.43 14.82 3.01
C ASN A 125 -10.40 14.60 1.50
N THR A 126 -9.22 14.78 0.89
CA THR A 126 -8.96 14.29 -0.47
C THR A 126 -9.03 12.77 -0.45
N LEU A 127 -10.04 12.23 -1.14
CA LEU A 127 -10.19 10.80 -1.39
C LEU A 127 -9.47 10.43 -2.68
N SER A 128 -8.74 9.32 -2.68
CA SER A 128 -8.29 8.72 -3.93
C SER A 128 -9.47 8.14 -4.72
N THR A 129 -9.27 7.83 -6.00
CA THR A 129 -10.29 7.16 -6.82
C THR A 129 -10.74 5.83 -6.19
N ILE A 130 -9.79 5.09 -5.61
CA ILE A 130 -10.07 3.80 -4.95
C ILE A 130 -10.85 4.04 -3.65
N ASP A 131 -10.46 5.02 -2.84
CA ASP A 131 -11.21 5.38 -1.63
C ASP A 131 -12.66 5.76 -1.96
N PHE A 132 -12.86 6.52 -3.03
CA PHE A 132 -14.19 6.93 -3.48
C PHE A 132 -15.04 5.73 -3.96
N GLN A 133 -14.44 4.82 -4.72
CA GLN A 133 -15.13 3.61 -5.20
C GLN A 133 -15.56 2.71 -4.03
N VAL A 134 -14.67 2.47 -3.07
CA VAL A 134 -14.97 1.67 -1.87
C VAL A 134 -16.03 2.36 -1.00
N LEU A 135 -15.90 3.67 -0.78
CA LEU A 135 -16.89 4.42 -0.01
C LEU A 135 -18.28 4.40 -0.66
N SER A 136 -18.36 4.52 -1.99
CA SER A 136 -19.63 4.44 -2.73
C SER A 136 -20.31 3.08 -2.51
N GLU A 137 -19.56 1.99 -2.60
CA GLU A 137 -20.08 0.64 -2.38
C GLU A 137 -20.55 0.44 -0.91
N ILE A 138 -19.84 1.01 0.06
CA ILE A 138 -20.26 1.02 1.48
C ILE A 138 -21.58 1.78 1.66
N ILE A 139 -21.72 2.95 1.03
CA ILE A 139 -22.95 3.77 1.13
C ILE A 139 -24.15 3.00 0.57
N GLU A 140 -23.98 2.34 -0.57
CA GLU A 140 -25.07 1.63 -1.24
C GLU A 140 -25.44 0.32 -0.54
N ARG A 141 -24.44 -0.45 -0.07
CA ARG A 141 -24.62 -1.87 0.27
C ARG A 141 -24.08 -2.27 1.63
N LYS A 142 -23.32 -1.40 2.30
CA LYS A 142 -22.59 -1.69 3.56
C LYS A 142 -21.62 -2.88 3.46
N ASN A 143 -21.31 -3.32 2.25
CA ASN A 143 -20.49 -4.50 1.96
C ASN A 143 -19.72 -4.25 0.66
N VAL A 144 -18.43 -4.55 0.66
CA VAL A 144 -17.52 -4.26 -0.45
C VAL A 144 -16.93 -5.52 -1.10
N SER A 145 -17.42 -6.70 -0.71
CA SER A 145 -16.99 -8.00 -1.26
C SER A 145 -17.18 -8.08 -2.77
N ARG A 146 -18.19 -7.39 -3.31
CA ARG A 146 -18.47 -7.32 -4.75
C ARG A 146 -17.30 -6.77 -5.55
N LEU A 147 -16.59 -5.77 -5.02
CA LEU A 147 -15.43 -5.17 -5.68
C LEU A 147 -14.30 -6.20 -5.88
N LEU A 148 -14.23 -7.22 -5.03
CA LEU A 148 -13.33 -8.37 -5.21
C LEU A 148 -13.87 -9.37 -6.22
N TYR A 149 -15.12 -9.80 -6.07
CA TYR A 149 -15.72 -10.86 -6.89
C TYR A 149 -15.75 -10.52 -8.39
N GLU A 150 -16.02 -9.26 -8.70
CA GLU A 150 -16.07 -8.78 -10.08
C GLU A 150 -14.68 -8.34 -10.59
N ASN A 151 -13.61 -8.63 -9.85
CA ASN A 151 -12.23 -8.22 -10.15
C ASN A 151 -12.09 -6.72 -10.42
N GLN A 152 -12.91 -5.88 -9.77
CA GLN A 152 -12.84 -4.43 -9.92
C GLN A 152 -11.67 -3.83 -9.14
N LEU A 153 -11.32 -4.43 -8.00
CA LEU A 153 -10.19 -4.05 -7.16
C LEU A 153 -9.42 -5.27 -6.69
N ALA A 154 -8.09 -5.13 -6.59
CA ALA A 154 -7.27 -6.12 -5.92
C ALA A 154 -7.54 -6.13 -4.41
N GLU A 155 -7.36 -7.28 -3.77
CA GLU A 155 -7.55 -7.45 -2.32
C GLU A 155 -6.73 -6.46 -1.49
N THR A 156 -5.49 -6.21 -1.91
CA THR A 156 -4.61 -5.23 -1.29
C THR A 156 -5.13 -3.80 -1.41
N ASP A 157 -5.69 -3.45 -2.56
CA ASP A 157 -6.23 -2.12 -2.79
C ASP A 157 -7.51 -1.87 -1.98
N LEU A 158 -8.36 -2.89 -1.91
CA LEU A 158 -9.55 -2.84 -1.08
C LEU A 158 -9.19 -2.71 0.40
N PHE A 159 -8.22 -3.49 0.88
CA PHE A 159 -7.77 -3.42 2.27
C PHE A 159 -7.19 -2.06 2.62
N PHE A 160 -6.27 -1.52 1.80
CA PHE A 160 -5.68 -0.20 2.07
C PHE A 160 -6.73 0.90 2.07
N SER A 161 -7.68 0.85 1.15
CA SER A 161 -8.79 1.80 1.09
C SER A 161 -9.67 1.75 2.35
N ILE A 162 -10.06 0.55 2.79
CA ILE A 162 -10.84 0.38 4.03
C ILE A 162 -10.07 0.92 5.24
N GLN A 163 -8.80 0.54 5.40
CA GLN A 163 -7.96 1.02 6.51
C GLN A 163 -7.84 2.55 6.48
N ASN A 164 -7.59 3.14 5.31
CA ASN A 164 -7.52 4.59 5.14
C ASN A 164 -8.84 5.29 5.50
N LEU A 165 -9.98 4.73 5.09
CA LEU A 165 -11.30 5.26 5.44
C LEU A 165 -11.61 5.12 6.94
N MET A 166 -11.16 4.05 7.59
CA MET A 166 -11.27 3.84 9.04
C MET A 166 -10.35 4.78 9.84
N ASP A 167 -9.09 4.93 9.43
CA ASP A 167 -8.10 5.82 10.04
C ASP A 167 -8.54 7.28 9.95
N LYS A 168 -9.19 7.66 8.83
CA LYS A 168 -9.84 8.96 8.64
C LYS A 168 -11.17 9.09 9.40
N GLY A 169 -11.60 8.07 10.14
CA GLY A 169 -12.84 8.05 10.91
C GLY A 169 -14.11 8.11 10.06
N ILE A 170 -14.03 7.91 8.74
CA ILE A 170 -15.16 8.04 7.80
C ILE A 170 -16.10 6.83 7.93
N ILE A 171 -15.52 5.65 8.09
CA ILE A 171 -16.27 4.39 8.25
C ILE A 171 -15.87 3.68 9.54
N LYS A 172 -16.77 2.82 10.01
CA LYS A 172 -16.50 1.83 11.06
C LYS A 172 -17.14 0.50 10.71
N GLN A 173 -16.52 -0.60 11.14
CA GLN A 173 -17.11 -1.93 11.03
C GLN A 173 -18.03 -2.18 12.22
N GLN A 174 -19.25 -2.67 11.98
CA GLN A 174 -20.09 -3.19 13.05
C GLN A 174 -19.67 -4.61 13.39
N GLU A 175 -19.39 -4.86 14.67
CA GLU A 175 -19.34 -6.22 15.19
C GLU A 175 -20.76 -6.80 15.18
N GLU A 176 -20.91 -8.03 14.68
CA GLU A 176 -22.15 -8.79 14.83
C GLU A 176 -22.36 -9.06 16.34
N ALA A 177 -23.47 -8.57 16.87
CA ALA A 177 -23.88 -8.75 18.27
C ALA A 177 -24.35 -10.18 18.56
#